data_AF-A0A800IIH4-F1
#
_entry.id   AF-A0A800IIH4-F1
#
_cell.length_a   1.000
_cell.length_b   1.000
_cell.length_c   1.000
_cell.angle_alpha   90.00
_cell.angle_beta   90.00
_cell.angle_gamma   90.00
#
_symmetry.space_group_name_H-M   'P 1'
#
loop_
_entity.id
_entity.type
_entity.pdbx_description
1 polymer ?
#
loop_
_entity_poly.entity_id
_entity_poly.type
_entity_poly.pdbx_seq_one_letter_code
_entity_poly.pdbx_strand_id
1 'polypeptide(L)'
;MSNIKICGITNKEDAQVAVAAGADALGFIFYERSPRYVTPDTIRAITSAIPPFVATVGVFVNTPADKVNEAARSCGLHAVQLHGDESPDYCDQIEGSVIK
;
A
#
# COMPACT_ATOMS: atom_id res chain seq x y z
N MET A 1 3.27 23.19 0.72
CA MET A 1 3.70 22.01 1.49
C MET A 1 3.56 20.81 0.60
N SER A 2 4.51 19.87 0.67
CA SER A 2 4.55 18.68 -0.20
C SER A 2 4.21 17.45 0.63
N ASN A 3 3.40 16.55 0.10
CA ASN A 3 3.11 15.27 0.74
C ASN A 3 4.29 14.30 0.55
N ILE A 4 4.67 13.58 1.60
CA ILE A 4 5.79 12.65 1.65
C ILE A 4 5.28 11.23 1.88
N LYS A 5 5.61 10.33 0.95
CA LYS A 5 5.34 8.89 1.06
C LYS A 5 6.64 8.12 1.28
N ILE A 6 6.68 7.26 2.30
CA ILE A 6 7.78 6.31 2.51
C ILE A 6 7.35 4.92 2.03
N CYS A 7 8.05 4.37 1.04
CA CYS A 7 7.63 3.16 0.34
C CYS A 7 8.52 1.95 0.69
N GLY A 8 7.92 0.76 0.76
CA GLY A 8 8.63 -0.48 1.03
C GLY A 8 8.79 -0.77 2.52
N ILE A 9 7.82 -0.36 3.34
CA ILE A 9 7.78 -0.71 4.77
C ILE A 9 7.56 -2.21 4.92
N THR A 10 8.38 -2.86 5.73
CA THR A 10 8.38 -4.32 5.94
C THR A 10 8.14 -4.72 7.40
N ASN A 11 8.23 -3.77 8.34
CA ASN A 11 8.08 -4.03 9.77
C ASN A 11 7.40 -2.84 10.48
N LYS A 12 7.01 -3.04 11.74
CA LYS A 12 6.25 -2.06 12.52
C LYS A 12 7.12 -0.90 12.99
N GLU A 13 8.37 -1.20 13.32
CA GLU A 13 9.35 -0.25 13.85
C GLU A 13 9.64 0.85 12.83
N ASP A 14 9.92 0.48 11.57
CA ASP A 14 10.13 1.42 10.47
C ASP A 14 8.87 2.23 10.15
N ALA A 15 7.69 1.60 10.20
CA ALA A 15 6.42 2.31 10.07
C ALA A 15 6.27 3.40 11.13
N GLN A 16 6.53 3.07 12.41
CA GLN A 16 6.42 4.01 13.52
C GLN A 16 7.43 5.15 13.40
N VAL A 17 8.68 4.86 13.01
CA VAL A 17 9.70 5.88 12.77
C VAL A 17 9.28 6.82 11.64
N ALA A 18 8.77 6.29 10.53
CA ALA A 18 8.30 7.09 9.41
C ALA A 18 7.11 7.98 9.80
N VAL A 19 6.15 7.45 10.56
CA VAL A 19 5.02 8.23 11.10
C VAL A 19 5.52 9.34 12.02
N ALA A 20 6.43 9.05 12.95
CA ALA A 20 6.98 10.04 13.87
C ALA A 20 7.80 11.14 13.16
N ALA A 21 8.40 10.81 12.02
CA ALA A 21 9.13 11.76 11.17
C ALA A 21 8.20 12.64 10.30
N GLY A 22 6.88 12.42 10.34
CA GLY A 22 5.90 13.23 9.61
C GLY A 22 5.59 12.72 8.20
N ALA A 23 5.72 11.42 7.93
CA ALA A 23 5.25 10.86 6.66
C ALA A 23 3.72 10.98 6.53
N ASP A 24 3.25 11.45 5.38
CA ASP A 24 1.83 11.54 5.04
C ASP A 24 1.27 10.20 4.58
N ALA A 25 2.13 9.32 4.05
CA ALA A 25 1.74 7.99 3.59
C ALA A 25 2.82 6.93 3.73
N LEU A 26 2.41 5.67 3.94
CA LEU A 26 3.26 4.49 3.97
C LEU A 26 2.90 3.51 2.85
N GLY A 27 3.92 3.00 2.15
CA GLY A 27 3.77 2.07 1.04
C GLY A 27 4.19 0.64 1.37
N PHE A 28 3.35 -0.33 1.02
CA PHE A 28 3.55 -1.76 1.25
C PHE A 28 3.56 -2.51 -0.07
N ILE A 29 4.54 -3.38 -0.29
CA ILE A 29 4.73 -4.07 -1.57
C ILE A 29 4.02 -5.42 -1.56
N PHE A 30 3.07 -5.63 -2.48
CA PHE A 30 2.35 -6.89 -2.68
C PHE A 30 2.93 -7.76 -3.81
N TYR A 31 4.12 -7.40 -4.33
CA TYR A 31 4.81 -8.13 -5.38
C TYR A 31 5.90 -9.05 -4.82
N GLU A 32 5.65 -10.36 -4.81
CA GLU A 32 6.50 -11.39 -4.17
C GLU A 32 7.96 -11.39 -4.62
N ARG A 33 8.25 -10.96 -5.86
CA ARG A 33 9.63 -10.90 -6.38
C ARG A 33 10.42 -9.69 -5.85
N SER A 34 9.78 -8.78 -5.13
CA SER A 34 10.45 -7.64 -4.49
C SER A 34 11.13 -8.08 -3.18
N PRO A 35 12.37 -7.63 -2.90
CA PRO A 35 13.01 -7.87 -1.60
C PRO A 35 12.30 -7.16 -0.43
N ARG A 36 11.36 -6.25 -0.75
CA ARG A 36 10.55 -5.50 0.23
C ARG A 36 9.13 -6.06 0.36
N TYR A 37 8.87 -7.23 -0.23
CA TYR A 37 7.60 -7.92 -0.07
C TYR A 37 7.44 -8.45 1.36
N VAL A 38 6.25 -8.28 1.90
CA VAL A 38 5.80 -8.90 3.15
C VAL A 38 4.37 -9.40 2.97
N THR A 39 3.98 -10.40 3.77
CA THR A 39 2.67 -11.04 3.61
C THR A 39 1.51 -10.08 3.91
N PRO A 40 0.33 -10.27 3.30
CA PRO A 40 -0.86 -9.49 3.62
C PRO A 40 -1.20 -9.43 5.13
N ASP A 41 -1.00 -10.53 5.85
CA ASP A 41 -1.19 -10.57 7.31
C ASP A 41 -0.23 -9.65 8.06
N THR A 42 1.04 -9.59 7.61
CA THR A 42 2.04 -8.68 8.17
C THR A 42 1.66 -7.23 7.89
N ILE A 43 1.25 -6.94 6.66
CA ILE A 43 0.80 -5.60 6.26
C ILE A 43 -0.39 -5.19 7.12
N ARG A 44 -1.43 -6.02 7.23
CA ARG A 44 -2.59 -5.79 8.08
C ARG A 44 -2.22 -5.52 9.54
N ALA A 45 -1.26 -6.26 10.09
CA ALA A 45 -0.78 -6.06 11.45
C ALA A 45 -0.06 -4.72 11.65
N ILE A 46 0.61 -4.21 10.60
CA ILE A 46 1.25 -2.88 10.61
C ILE A 46 0.19 -1.79 10.44
N THR A 47 -0.66 -1.88 9.41
CA THR A 47 -1.68 -0.87 9.09
C THR A 47 -2.69 -0.67 10.23
N SER A 48 -3.04 -1.73 10.95
CA SER A 48 -3.92 -1.64 12.12
C SER A 48 -3.31 -0.87 13.31
N ALA A 49 -1.99 -0.64 13.31
CA ALA A 49 -1.27 0.10 14.34
C ALA A 49 -0.90 1.53 13.90
N ILE A 50 -1.21 1.92 12.67
CA ILE A 50 -0.90 3.24 12.13
C ILE A 50 -2.03 4.24 12.50
N PRO A 51 -1.71 5.49 12.90
CA PRO A 51 -2.71 6.51 13.15
C PRO A 51 -3.56 6.85 11.90
N PRO A 52 -4.83 7.25 12.07
CA PRO A 52 -5.76 7.44 10.95
C PRO A 52 -5.41 8.60 10.00
N PHE A 53 -4.47 9.48 10.38
CA PHE A 53 -4.04 10.60 9.55
C PHE A 53 -2.89 10.26 8.59
N VAL A 54 -2.35 9.03 8.62
CA VAL A 54 -1.32 8.57 7.69
C VAL A 54 -1.93 7.58 6.71
N ALA A 55 -1.88 7.90 5.41
CA ALA A 55 -2.43 7.04 4.39
C ALA A 55 -1.59 5.76 4.23
N THR A 56 -2.25 4.66 3.88
CA THR A 56 -1.62 3.35 3.64
C THR A 56 -1.85 2.97 2.19
N VAL A 57 -0.77 2.60 1.49
CA VAL A 57 -0.78 2.41 0.04
C VAL A 57 -0.24 1.02 -0.28
N GLY A 58 -1.03 0.19 -0.96
CA GLY A 58 -0.55 -1.08 -1.51
C GLY A 58 0.07 -0.89 -2.89
N VAL A 59 1.24 -1.48 -3.14
CA VAL A 59 1.88 -1.44 -4.46
C VAL A 59 1.74 -2.81 -5.11
N PHE A 60 1.08 -2.83 -6.26
CA PHE A 60 0.77 -4.03 -7.04
C PHE A 60 1.44 -3.95 -8.41
N VAL A 61 1.74 -5.12 -8.98
CA VAL A 61 2.33 -5.25 -10.32
C VAL A 61 1.57 -6.35 -11.04
N ASN A 62 0.76 -5.97 -12.03
CA ASN A 62 0.00 -6.88 -12.90
C ASN A 62 -0.81 -7.93 -12.11
N THR A 63 -1.32 -7.55 -10.93
CA THR A 63 -2.14 -8.42 -10.07
C THR A 63 -3.59 -8.38 -10.53
N PRO A 64 -4.35 -9.48 -10.53
CA PRO A 64 -5.78 -9.45 -10.84
C PRO A 64 -6.57 -8.43 -9.98
N ALA A 65 -7.50 -7.69 -10.57
CA ALA A 65 -8.20 -6.58 -9.91
C ALA A 65 -9.01 -7.04 -8.67
N ASP A 66 -9.63 -8.22 -8.73
CA ASP A 66 -10.32 -8.84 -7.61
C ASP A 66 -9.41 -9.05 -6.40
N LYS A 67 -8.16 -9.49 -6.65
CA LYS A 67 -7.12 -9.68 -5.62
C LYS A 67 -6.61 -8.36 -5.07
N VAL A 68 -6.47 -7.33 -5.90
CA VAL A 68 -6.12 -5.98 -5.43
C VAL A 68 -7.20 -5.43 -4.50
N ASN A 69 -8.47 -5.54 -4.89
CA ASN A 69 -9.59 -5.07 -4.08
C ASN A 69 -9.73 -5.86 -2.78
N GLU A 70 -9.53 -7.18 -2.81
CA GLU A 70 -9.50 -8.03 -1.61
C GLU A 70 -8.37 -7.62 -0.66
N ALA A 71 -7.16 -7.42 -1.17
CA ALA A 71 -6.00 -6.97 -0.39
C ALA A 71 -6.23 -5.58 0.21
N ALA A 72 -6.77 -4.64 -0.56
CA ALA A 72 -7.06 -3.29 -0.10
C ALA A 72 -8.02 -3.28 1.10
N ARG A 73 -9.13 -4.02 1.00
CA ARG A 73 -10.09 -4.16 2.10
C ARG A 73 -9.51 -4.87 3.32
N SER A 74 -8.89 -6.03 3.12
CA SER A 74 -8.39 -6.88 4.22
C SER A 74 -7.22 -6.26 4.97
N CYS A 75 -6.36 -5.53 4.28
CA CYS A 75 -5.18 -4.88 4.85
C CYS A 75 -5.43 -3.43 5.28
N GLY A 76 -6.65 -2.90 5.13
CA GLY A 76 -6.96 -1.51 5.50
C GLY A 76 -6.12 -0.50 4.71
N LEU A 77 -6.04 -0.68 3.39
CA LEU A 77 -5.33 0.22 2.49
C LEU A 77 -6.25 1.37 2.09
N HIS A 78 -5.74 2.60 2.14
CA HIS A 78 -6.48 3.80 1.72
C HIS A 78 -6.41 4.03 0.21
N ALA A 79 -5.32 3.59 -0.43
CA ALA A 79 -5.11 3.69 -1.86
C ALA A 79 -4.30 2.49 -2.37
N VAL A 80 -4.34 2.29 -3.69
CA VAL A 80 -3.47 1.33 -4.36
C VAL A 80 -2.62 2.04 -5.40
N GLN A 81 -1.39 1.56 -5.56
CA GLN A 81 -0.46 2.01 -6.57
C GLN A 81 -0.22 0.88 -7.57
N LEU A 82 -0.51 1.13 -8.84
CA LEU A 82 -0.40 0.17 -9.93
C LEU A 82 0.91 0.42 -10.69
N HIS A 83 1.90 -0.43 -10.46
CA HIS A 83 3.27 -0.20 -10.94
C HIS A 83 3.69 -1.12 -12.11
N GLY A 84 2.74 -1.83 -12.71
CA GLY A 84 2.95 -2.65 -13.90
C GLY A 84 2.46 -1.98 -15.19
N ASP A 85 1.99 -2.82 -16.11
CA ASP A 85 1.50 -2.45 -17.43
C ASP A 85 -0.04 -2.41 -17.46
N GLU A 86 -0.66 -2.14 -16.31
CA GLU A 86 -2.12 -2.13 -16.18
C GLU A 86 -2.74 -1.05 -17.09
N SER A 87 -3.79 -1.44 -17.84
CA SER A 87 -4.52 -0.56 -18.74
C SER A 87 -5.47 0.38 -17.99
N PRO A 88 -5.94 1.46 -18.62
CA PRO A 88 -7.01 2.28 -18.06
C PRO A 88 -8.26 1.48 -17.66
N ASP A 89 -8.71 0.55 -18.51
CA ASP A 89 -9.85 -0.33 -18.21
C ASP A 89 -9.63 -1.23 -16.99
N TYR A 90 -8.37 -1.57 -16.69
CA TYR A 90 -8.02 -2.26 -15.45
C TYR A 90 -8.16 -1.31 -14.25
N CYS A 91 -7.66 -0.07 -14.37
CA CYS A 91 -7.75 0.93 -13.29
C CYS A 91 -9.21 1.17 -12.85
N ASP A 92 -10.15 1.16 -13.80
CA ASP A 92 -11.58 1.34 -13.53
C ASP A 92 -12.21 0.19 -12.73
N GLN A 93 -11.55 -0.97 -12.67
CA GLN A 93 -12.00 -2.13 -11.87
C GLN A 93 -11.57 -2.04 -10.40
N ILE A 94 -10.68 -1.11 -10.06
CA ILE A 94 -10.17 -0.97 -8.70
C ILE A 94 -11.16 -0.17 -7.85
N GLU A 95 -11.48 -0.72 -6.69
CA GLU A 95 -12.29 -0.05 -5.68
C GLU A 95 -11.42 0.93 -4.88
N GLY A 96 -11.63 2.23 -5.08
CA GLY A 96 -11.00 3.29 -4.29
C GLY A 96 -9.97 4.12 -5.06
N SER A 97 -9.06 4.75 -4.32
CA SER A 97 -8.08 5.67 -4.91
C SER A 97 -6.93 4.91 -5.59
N VAL A 98 -6.69 5.22 -6.86
CA VAL A 98 -5.61 4.65 -7.67
C VAL A 98 -4.48 5.67 -7.86
N ILE A 99 -3.24 5.21 -7.72
CA ILE A 99 -2.01 5.91 -8.10
C ILE A 99 -1.39 5.12 -9.25
N LYS A 100 -1.20 5.75 -10.41
CA LYS A 100 -0.54 5.15 -11.57
C LYS A 100 0.82 5.79 -11.79
#